data_AF-A0A7U7J536-F1
#
_entry.id   AF-A0A7U7J536-F1
#
_cell.length_a   1.000
_cell.length_b   1.000
_cell.length_c   1.000
_cell.angle_alpha   90.00
_cell.angle_beta   90.00
_cell.angle_gamma   90.00
#
_symmetry.space_group_name_H-M   'P 1'
#
loop_
_entity.id
_entity.type
_entity.pdbx_description
1 polymer ?
#
loop_
_entity_poly.entity_id
_entity_poly.type
_entity_poly.pdbx_seq_one_letter_code
_entity_poly.pdbx_strand_id
1 'polypeptide(L)'
;MNDFRWRDQSGIFHHPHEMETRHLFYTLRMIWNHTMPERVQMTPYAAHEFIDFYTVNYMESAVKAIGRELLTRNDISPEWRKELDFMASHFTPIPLGELAL
;
A
#
# COMPACT_ATOMS: atom_id res chain seq x y z
N MET A 1 9.97 -4.50 -14.92
CA MET A 1 8.72 -4.96 -14.29
C MET A 1 9.10 -5.80 -13.08
N ASN A 2 8.56 -5.50 -11.89
CA ASN A 2 8.75 -6.35 -10.72
C ASN A 2 7.75 -7.51 -10.83
N ASP A 3 8.23 -8.77 -10.85
CA ASP A 3 7.41 -9.99 -10.83
C ASP A 3 6.79 -10.28 -9.44
N PHE A 4 6.43 -9.23 -8.71
CA PHE A 4 5.87 -9.36 -7.36
C PHE A 4 4.47 -9.96 -7.43
N ARG A 5 4.17 -10.85 -6.48
CA ARG A 5 2.86 -11.46 -6.29
C ARG A 5 2.41 -11.33 -4.85
N TRP A 6 1.17 -10.91 -4.65
CA TRP A 6 0.52 -10.85 -3.36
C TRP A 6 -0.07 -12.21 -2.99
N ARG A 7 0.42 -12.80 -1.90
CA ARG A 7 -0.17 -13.96 -1.24
C ARG A 7 -1.39 -13.53 -0.42
N ASP A 8 -2.56 -14.08 -0.73
CA ASP A 8 -3.77 -13.88 0.07
C ASP A 8 -3.80 -14.75 1.33
N GLN A 9 -4.91 -14.67 2.08
CA GLN A 9 -5.11 -15.45 3.30
C GLN A 9 -5.21 -16.97 3.05
N SER A 10 -5.69 -17.37 1.87
CA SER A 10 -5.75 -18.79 1.45
C SER A 10 -4.40 -19.32 0.97
N GLY A 11 -3.40 -18.44 0.82
CA GLY A 11 -2.07 -18.77 0.35
C GLY A 11 -1.92 -18.76 -1.17
N ILE A 12 -2.90 -18.25 -1.90
CA ILE A 12 -2.87 -18.10 -3.36
C ILE A 12 -2.11 -16.82 -3.70
N PHE A 13 -1.28 -16.89 -4.72
CA PHE A 13 -0.50 -15.76 -5.22
C PHE A 13 -1.21 -15.09 -6.38
N HIS A 14 -1.37 -13.78 -6.29
CA HIS A 14 -2.02 -12.95 -7.30
C HIS A 14 -1.05 -11.90 -7.81
N HIS A 15 -1.03 -11.66 -9.12
CA HIS A 15 -0.33 -10.48 -9.62
C HIS A 15 -1.17 -9.22 -9.35
N PRO A 16 -0.56 -8.11 -8.92
CA PRO A 16 -1.32 -6.89 -8.67
C PRO A 16 -2.16 -6.44 -9.87
N HIS A 17 -1.67 -6.58 -11.09
CA HIS A 17 -2.43 -6.18 -12.28
C HIS A 17 -3.68 -7.03 -12.55
N GLU A 18 -3.77 -8.24 -11.99
CA GLU A 18 -4.92 -9.15 -12.13
C GLU A 18 -5.96 -8.95 -11.02
N MET A 19 -5.61 -8.19 -9.97
CA MET A 19 -6.50 -7.95 -8.83
C MET A 19 -7.44 -6.76 -9.12
N GLU A 20 -8.65 -6.84 -8.58
CA GLU A 20 -9.61 -5.74 -8.57
C GLU A 20 -9.04 -4.51 -7.85
N THR A 21 -9.26 -3.31 -8.39
CA THR A 21 -8.73 -2.04 -7.83
C THR A 21 -9.12 -1.84 -6.37
N ARG A 22 -10.38 -2.18 -6.02
CA ARG A 22 -10.85 -2.18 -4.63
C ARG A 22 -10.01 -3.07 -3.74
N HIS A 23 -9.73 -4.29 -4.19
CA HIS A 23 -9.00 -5.27 -3.40
C HIS A 23 -7.54 -4.83 -3.20
N LEU A 24 -6.88 -4.34 -4.26
CA LEU A 24 -5.54 -3.74 -4.16
C LEU A 24 -5.48 -2.60 -3.16
N PHE A 25 -6.45 -1.68 -3.23
CA PHE A 25 -6.49 -0.53 -2.34
C PHE A 25 -6.58 -0.94 -0.87
N TYR A 26 -7.51 -1.84 -0.54
CA TYR A 26 -7.65 -2.30 0.84
C TYR A 26 -6.47 -3.15 1.31
N THR A 27 -5.82 -3.91 0.42
CA THR A 27 -4.57 -4.61 0.73
C THR A 27 -3.45 -3.62 1.07
N LEU A 28 -3.25 -2.58 0.26
CA LEU A 28 -2.25 -1.55 0.54
C LEU A 28 -2.53 -0.86 1.87
N ARG A 29 -3.80 -0.49 2.11
CA ARG A 29 -4.23 0.18 3.34
C ARG A 29 -4.07 -0.71 4.58
N MET A 30 -4.31 -2.01 4.47
CA MET A 30 -4.06 -2.96 5.54
C MET A 30 -2.56 -3.00 5.90
N ILE A 31 -1.69 -3.10 4.89
CA ILE A 31 -0.24 -3.10 5.10
C ILE A 31 0.22 -1.76 5.71
N TRP A 32 -0.28 -0.64 5.19
CA TRP A 32 -0.01 0.70 5.71
C TRP A 32 -0.37 0.80 7.19
N ASN A 33 -1.60 0.45 7.55
CA ASN A 33 -2.08 0.56 8.92
C ASN A 33 -1.31 -0.32 9.90
N HIS A 34 -0.84 -1.49 9.46
CA HIS A 34 -0.04 -2.36 10.31
C HIS A 34 1.41 -1.86 10.49
N THR A 35 1.96 -1.16 9.50
CA THR A 35 3.38 -0.78 9.49
C THR A 35 3.63 0.64 9.98
N MET A 36 2.66 1.54 9.86
CA MET A 36 2.83 2.96 10.18
C MET A 36 2.37 3.32 11.61
N PRO A 37 2.96 4.37 12.23
CA PRO A 37 2.56 4.85 13.55
C PRO A 37 1.08 5.26 13.59
N GLU A 38 0.44 5.09 14.76
CA GLU A 38 -1.00 5.36 14.97
C GLU A 38 -1.47 6.70 14.41
N ARG A 39 -0.66 7.76 14.58
CA ARG A 39 -0.97 9.13 14.09
C ARG A 39 -1.21 9.26 12.58
N VAL A 40 -0.78 8.29 11.78
CA VAL A 40 -0.95 8.27 10.31
C VAL A 40 -1.74 7.05 9.83
N GLN A 41 -2.30 6.26 10.74
CA GLN A 41 -3.18 5.14 10.37
C GLN A 41 -4.53 5.66 9.87
N MET A 42 -5.14 4.91 8.96
CA MET A 42 -6.41 5.22 8.33
C MET A 42 -7.56 4.46 9.00
N THR A 43 -8.70 5.12 9.21
CA THR A 43 -9.86 4.57 9.92
C THR A 43 -10.97 4.10 8.96
N PRO A 44 -11.60 2.93 9.18
CA PRO A 44 -11.37 2.01 10.30
C PRO A 44 -10.05 1.24 10.17
N TYR A 45 -9.42 0.96 11.33
CA TYR A 45 -8.30 0.03 11.47
C TYR A 45 -8.82 -1.29 12.03
N ALA A 46 -8.47 -2.38 11.37
CA ALA A 46 -8.64 -3.73 11.90
C ALA A 46 -7.24 -4.29 12.17
N ALA A 47 -7.01 -4.73 13.41
CA ALA A 47 -5.77 -5.42 13.74
C ALA A 47 -5.63 -6.66 12.85
N HIS A 48 -4.47 -6.79 12.22
CA HIS A 48 -4.16 -7.90 11.34
C HIS A 48 -2.95 -8.66 11.89
N GLU A 49 -3.12 -9.97 12.09
CA GLU A 49 -2.02 -10.85 12.45
C GLU A 49 -1.35 -11.35 11.17
N PHE A 50 -0.11 -10.92 10.94
CA PHE A 50 0.71 -11.44 9.86
C PHE A 50 1.49 -12.66 10.34
N ILE A 51 1.35 -13.78 9.64
CA ILE A 51 2.16 -14.98 9.86
C ILE A 51 3.61 -14.79 9.38
N ASP A 52 4.51 -15.68 9.80
CA ASP A 52 5.97 -15.63 9.53
C ASP A 52 6.37 -15.46 8.05
N PHE A 53 5.49 -15.80 7.12
CA PHE A 53 5.70 -15.56 5.69
C PHE A 53 5.88 -14.07 5.35
N TYR A 54 5.15 -13.19 6.04
CA TYR A 54 5.10 -11.76 5.72
C TYR A 54 6.27 -10.99 6.34
N THR A 55 7.47 -11.23 5.81
CA THR A 55 8.68 -10.52 6.22
C THR A 55 8.62 -9.02 5.88
N VAL A 56 9.42 -8.20 6.56
CA VAL A 56 9.56 -6.76 6.27
C VAL A 56 9.87 -6.53 4.79
N ASN A 57 10.82 -7.27 4.22
CA ASN A 57 11.20 -7.14 2.81
C ASN A 57 10.04 -7.47 1.85
N TYR A 58 9.22 -8.47 2.20
CA TYR A 58 8.04 -8.83 1.44
C TYR A 58 6.98 -7.72 1.50
N MET A 59 6.75 -7.14 2.68
CA MET A 59 5.81 -6.03 2.86
C MET A 59 6.26 -4.75 2.13
N GLU A 60 7.55 -4.41 2.19
CA GLU A 60 8.08 -3.30 1.39
C GLU A 60 7.88 -3.52 -0.10
N SER A 61 8.12 -4.74 -0.57
CA SER A 61 7.89 -5.12 -1.97
C SER A 61 6.42 -4.99 -2.34
N ALA A 62 5.52 -5.40 -1.44
CA ALA A 62 4.08 -5.26 -1.60
C ALA A 62 3.64 -3.80 -1.71
N VAL A 63 4.09 -2.92 -0.79
CA VAL A 63 3.78 -1.48 -0.82
C VAL A 63 4.25 -0.86 -2.15
N LYS A 64 5.49 -1.15 -2.57
CA LYS A 64 6.06 -0.62 -3.83
C LYS A 64 5.30 -1.13 -5.06
N ALA A 65 4.99 -2.42 -5.13
CA ALA A 65 4.32 -3.02 -6.27
C ALA A 65 2.85 -2.59 -6.38
N ILE A 66 2.10 -2.69 -5.29
CA ILE A 66 0.67 -2.35 -5.23
C ILE A 66 0.47 -0.84 -5.38
N GLY A 67 1.29 -0.02 -4.72
CA GLY A 67 1.20 1.45 -4.84
C GLY A 67 1.43 1.92 -6.27
N ARG A 68 2.44 1.39 -6.96
CA ARG A 68 2.69 1.69 -8.38
C ARG A 68 1.52 1.26 -9.27
N GLU A 69 0.98 0.07 -9.06
CA GLU A 69 -0.17 -0.42 -9.80
C GLU A 69 -1.37 0.54 -9.64
N LEU A 70 -1.75 0.88 -8.40
CA LEU A 70 -2.86 1.79 -8.10
C LEU A 70 -2.70 3.19 -8.68
N LEU A 71 -1.46 3.70 -8.79
CA LEU A 71 -1.19 4.99 -9.44
C LEU A 71 -1.48 4.96 -10.95
N THR A 72 -1.47 3.79 -11.59
CA THR A 72 -1.78 3.63 -13.02
C THR A 72 -3.24 3.28 -13.30
N ARG A 73 -4.02 2.93 -12.27
CA ARG A 73 -5.44 2.58 -12.39
C ARG A 73 -6.30 3.81 -12.69
N ASN A 74 -7.14 3.68 -13.71
CA ASN A 74 -8.09 4.71 -14.15
C ASN A 74 -9.46 4.59 -13.45
N ASP A 75 -9.74 3.45 -12.82
CA ASP A 75 -10.99 3.07 -12.16
C ASP A 75 -10.95 3.25 -10.64
N ILE A 76 -9.88 3.85 -10.10
CA ILE A 76 -9.76 4.16 -8.68
C ILE A 76 -10.72 5.28 -8.27
N SER A 77 -11.38 5.12 -7.13
CA SER A 77 -12.29 6.15 -6.61
C SER A 77 -11.51 7.41 -6.20
N PRO A 78 -12.11 8.61 -6.31
CA PRO A 78 -11.47 9.85 -5.87
C PRO A 78 -11.05 9.85 -4.40
N GLU A 79 -11.81 9.19 -3.52
CA GLU A 79 -11.52 9.05 -2.09
C GLU A 79 -10.28 8.20 -1.87
N TRP A 80 -10.18 7.06 -2.57
CA TRP A 80 -9.03 6.18 -2.51
C TRP A 80 -7.78 6.82 -3.10
N ARG A 81 -7.93 7.63 -4.16
CA ARG A 81 -6.83 8.43 -4.70
C ARG A 81 -6.26 9.39 -3.64
N LYS A 82 -7.11 10.11 -2.90
CA LYS A 82 -6.66 11.01 -1.81
C LYS A 82 -5.88 10.27 -0.73
N GLU A 83 -6.36 9.10 -0.30
CA GLU A 83 -5.64 8.25 0.67
C GLU A 83 -4.30 7.77 0.09
N LEU A 84 -4.26 7.35 -1.17
CA LEU A 84 -3.04 6.92 -1.85
C LEU A 84 -2.01 8.05 -1.97
N ASP A 85 -2.45 9.27 -2.33
CA ASP A 85 -1.60 10.45 -2.42
C ASP A 85 -1.03 10.83 -1.05
N PHE A 86 -1.85 10.73 0.01
CA PHE A 86 -1.39 10.89 1.39
C PHE A 86 -0.31 9.86 1.76
N MET A 87 -0.52 8.57 1.46
CA MET A 87 0.52 7.55 1.70
C MET A 87 1.80 7.86 0.92
N ALA A 88 1.67 8.26 -0.36
CA ALA A 88 2.81 8.57 -1.22
C ALA A 88 3.62 9.77 -0.72
N SER A 89 2.98 10.76 -0.08
CA SER A 89 3.66 11.92 0.51
C SER A 89 4.68 11.53 1.59
N HIS A 90 4.49 10.39 2.25
CA HIS A 90 5.42 9.88 3.27
C HIS A 90 6.63 9.14 2.70
N PHE A 91 6.61 8.79 1.40
CA PHE A 91 7.71 8.14 0.70
C PHE A 91 8.43 9.05 -0.28
N THR A 92 7.86 10.21 -0.58
CA THR A 92 8.49 11.20 -1.45
C THR A 92 9.47 12.02 -0.61
N PRO A 93 10.76 12.10 -0.94
CA PRO A 93 11.67 13.00 -0.25
C PRO A 93 11.15 14.43 -0.40
N ILE A 94 11.01 15.16 0.71
CA ILE A 94 10.70 16.60 0.69
C ILE A 94 11.76 17.26 -0.20
N PRO A 95 11.37 18.00 -1.25
CA PRO A 95 12.33 18.76 -2.04
C PRO A 95 13.12 19.67 -1.10
N LEU A 96 14.46 19.64 -1.18
CA LEU A 96 15.38 20.43 -0.33
C LEU A 96 15.08 21.94 -0.30
N GLY A 97 14.20 22.45 -1.18
CA GLY A 97 13.76 23.85 -1.22
C GLY A 97 12.61 24.24 -0.27
N GLU A 98 11.97 23.29 0.42
CA GLU A 98 10.83 23.59 1.31
C GLU A 98 11.15 23.51 2.82
N LEU A 99 12.40 23.25 3.20
CA LEU A 99 12.84 23.22 4.61
C LEU A 99 13.48 24.54 5.08
N ALA A 100 13.08 25.67 4.52
CA ALA A 100 13.53 26.98 4.96
C ALA A 100 12.33 27.87 5.35
N LEU A 101 11.78 27.64 6.55
CA LEU A 101 11.20 28.67 7.42
C LEU A 101 11.36 28.25 8.90
#